data_AF-A0A847FTD8-F1
#
_entry.id   AF-A0A847FTD8-F1
#
_cell.length_a   1.000
_cell.length_b   1.000
_cell.length_c   1.000
_cell.angle_alpha   90.00
_cell.angle_beta   90.00
_cell.angle_gamma   90.00
#
_symmetry.space_group_name_H-M   'P 1'
#
loop_
_entity.id
_entity.type
_entity.pdbx_description
1 polymer ?
#
loop_
_entity_poly.entity_id
_entity_poly.type
_entity_poly.pdbx_seq_one_letter_code
_entity_poly.pdbx_strand_id
1 'polypeptide(L)'
;MAEGLHRPLTLITAPAGFGKTTLVASCVAACGMPVAWLSLDRDDNGARRFLKYLVAALQEAAPAIGSEAAHLLAATRQVPPES
;
A
#
# COMPACT_ATOMS: atom_id res chain seq x y z
N MET A 1 -15.30 -1.86 -15.77
CA MET A 1 -14.22 -1.73 -14.76
C MET A 1 -13.00 -0.95 -15.26
N ALA A 2 -12.77 -0.88 -16.59
CA ALA A 2 -11.70 -0.06 -17.15
C ALA A 2 -11.74 1.42 -16.72
N GLU A 3 -12.92 2.03 -16.61
CA GLU A 3 -13.03 3.45 -16.18
C GLU A 3 -12.54 3.73 -14.75
N GLY A 4 -12.62 2.75 -13.84
CA GLY A 4 -12.16 2.92 -12.46
C GLY A 4 -10.63 3.01 -12.35
N LEU A 5 -9.91 2.37 -13.27
CA LEU A 5 -8.44 2.39 -13.31
C LEU A 5 -7.88 3.75 -13.74
N HIS A 6 -8.71 4.59 -14.36
CA HIS A 6 -8.32 5.95 -14.77
C HIS A 6 -8.59 7.00 -13.70
N ARG A 7 -9.09 6.62 -12.52
CA ARG A 7 -9.34 7.53 -11.40
C ARG A 7 -8.23 7.42 -10.35
N PRO A 8 -7.90 8.51 -9.64
CA PRO A 8 -6.88 8.50 -8.60
C PRO A 8 -7.23 7.60 -7.41
N LEU A 9 -8.52 7.27 -7.23
CA LEU A 9 -8.99 6.34 -6.21
C LEU A 9 -10.22 5.59 -6.71
N THR A 10 -10.18 4.26 -6.60
CA THR A 10 -11.33 3.38 -6.84
C THR A 10 -11.57 2.53 -5.61
N LEU A 11 -12.75 2.68 -5.01
CA LEU A 11 -13.18 1.91 -3.84
C LEU A 11 -14.06 0.73 -4.30
N ILE A 12 -13.68 -0.49 -3.90
CA ILE A 12 -14.44 -1.70 -4.19
C ILE A 12 -15.06 -2.22 -2.90
N THR A 13 -16.38 -2.09 -2.76
CA THR A 13 -17.16 -2.59 -1.63
C THR A 13 -18.12 -3.68 -2.11
N ALA A 14 -18.09 -4.85 -1.46
CA ALA A 14 -19.04 -5.93 -1.73
C ALA A 14 -19.20 -6.82 -0.48
N PRO A 15 -20.27 -7.64 -0.38
CA PRO A 15 -20.42 -8.61 0.71
C PRO A 15 -19.35 -9.71 0.69
N ALA A 16 -19.16 -10.42 1.81
CA ALA A 16 -18.27 -11.58 1.85
C ALA A 16 -18.68 -12.62 0.78
N GLY A 17 -17.70 -13.27 0.15
CA GLY A 17 -17.95 -14.28 -0.90
C GLY A 17 -18.18 -13.75 -2.31
N PHE A 18 -18.35 -12.44 -2.54
CA PHE A 18 -18.57 -11.86 -3.88
C PHE A 18 -17.32 -11.76 -4.79
N GLY A 19 -16.20 -12.40 -4.42
CA GLY A 19 -15.02 -12.47 -5.31
C GLY A 19 -14.26 -11.15 -5.49
N LYS A 20 -14.30 -10.23 -4.51
CA LYS A 20 -13.55 -8.96 -4.57
C LYS A 20 -12.07 -9.16 -4.90
N THR A 21 -11.41 -10.08 -4.21
CA THR A 21 -9.99 -10.38 -4.44
C THR A 21 -9.75 -10.90 -5.86
N THR A 22 -10.62 -11.80 -6.34
CA THR A 22 -10.57 -12.33 -7.72
C THR A 22 -10.72 -11.22 -8.75
N LEU A 23 -11.62 -10.27 -8.50
CA LEU A 23 -11.86 -9.13 -9.35
C LEU A 23 -10.65 -8.18 -9.40
N VAL A 24 -10.06 -7.87 -8.25
CA VAL A 24 -8.87 -7.01 -8.24
C VAL A 24 -7.69 -7.71 -8.92
N ALA A 25 -7.50 -9.02 -8.67
CA ALA A 25 -6.43 -9.80 -9.30
C ALA A 25 -6.54 -9.83 -10.83
N SER A 26 -7.75 -10.03 -11.38
CA SER A 26 -7.95 -10.00 -12.83
C SER A 26 -7.72 -8.62 -13.42
N CYS A 27 -8.06 -7.56 -12.68
CA CYS A 27 -7.83 -6.18 -13.10
C CYS A 27 -6.34 -5.82 -13.11
N VAL A 28 -5.61 -6.19 -12.04
CA VAL A 28 -4.15 -6.04 -11.94
C VAL A 28 -3.43 -6.75 -13.08
N ALA A 29 -3.83 -7.99 -13.39
CA ALA A 29 -3.26 -8.74 -14.50
C ALA A 29 -3.47 -8.05 -15.86
N ALA A 30 -4.55 -7.28 -16.02
CA ALA A 30 -4.87 -6.54 -17.24
C ALA A 30 -4.23 -5.14 -17.31
N CYS A 31 -3.79 -4.55 -16.19
CA CYS A 31 -3.24 -3.19 -16.14
C CYS A 31 -1.92 -3.03 -16.89
N GLY A 32 -1.08 -4.08 -16.95
CA GLY A 32 0.25 -4.02 -17.56
C GLY A 32 1.24 -3.05 -16.89
N MET A 33 0.91 -2.54 -15.69
CA MET A 33 1.72 -1.60 -14.91
C MET A 33 2.19 -2.27 -13.60
N PRO A 34 3.32 -1.82 -13.01
CA PRO A 34 3.71 -2.27 -11.67
C PRO A 34 2.61 -2.00 -10.66
N VAL A 35 2.29 -3.00 -9.82
CA VAL A 35 1.24 -2.90 -8.80
C VAL A 35 1.83 -3.22 -7.43
N ALA A 36 1.54 -2.35 -6.48
CA ALA A 36 1.81 -2.55 -5.06
C ALA A 36 0.55 -3.07 -4.36
N TRP A 37 0.68 -4.08 -3.51
CA TRP A 37 -0.42 -4.60 -2.71
C TRP A 37 -0.23 -4.21 -1.24
N LEU A 38 -1.20 -3.51 -0.67
CA LEU A 38 -1.20 -3.14 0.74
C LEU A 38 -2.45 -3.70 1.42
N SER A 39 -2.25 -4.65 2.30
CA SER A 39 -3.28 -5.15 3.21
C SER A 39 -3.21 -4.37 4.52
N LEU A 40 -4.35 -3.83 4.98
CA LEU A 40 -4.45 -3.11 6.25
C LEU A 40 -5.44 -3.83 7.15
N ASP A 41 -5.11 -3.93 8.43
CA ASP A 41 -6.02 -4.35 9.48
C ASP A 41 -6.37 -3.18 10.43
N ARG A 42 -7.20 -3.46 11.46
CA ARG A 42 -7.60 -2.42 12.43
C ARG A 42 -6.46 -2.00 13.36
N ASP A 43 -5.43 -2.82 13.50
CA ASP A 43 -4.28 -2.54 14.34
C ASP A 43 -3.25 -1.65 13.61
N ASP A 44 -3.51 -1.36 12.32
CA ASP A 44 -2.71 -0.48 11.46
C ASP A 44 -3.14 1.00 11.48
N ASN A 45 -4.00 1.39 12.42
CA ASN A 45 -4.52 2.76 12.53
C ASN A 45 -3.48 3.85 12.88
N GLY A 46 -2.22 3.48 13.11
CA GLY A 46 -1.14 4.44 13.34
C GLY A 46 -0.57 4.98 12.03
N ALA A 47 -0.66 6.29 11.80
CA ALA A 47 -0.15 6.94 10.58
C ALA A 47 1.29 6.53 10.21
N ARG A 48 2.19 6.39 11.20
CA ARG A 48 3.56 5.92 10.97
C ARG A 48 3.63 4.47 10.47
N ARG A 49 2.80 3.58 11.02
CA ARG A 49 2.75 2.17 10.62
C ARG A 49 2.16 2.03 9.23
N PHE A 50 1.06 2.73 8.97
CA PHE A 50 0.46 2.85 7.64
C PHE A 50 1.49 3.33 6.60
N LEU A 51 2.19 4.44 6.84
CA LEU A 51 3.19 4.98 5.91
C LEU A 51 4.35 4.00 5.69
N LYS A 52 4.80 3.31 6.74
CA LYS A 52 5.85 2.29 6.62
C LYS A 52 5.43 1.15 5.69
N TYR A 53 4.22 0.62 5.86
CA TYR A 53 3.72 -0.46 5.01
C TYR A 53 3.41 0.01 3.59
N LEU A 54 2.91 1.23 3.43
CA LEU A 54 2.70 1.83 2.12
C LEU A 54 4.01 1.96 1.34
N VAL A 55 5.07 2.50 1.97
CA VAL A 55 6.39 2.62 1.32
C VAL A 55 6.96 1.25 0.99
N ALA A 56 6.85 0.27 1.90
CA ALA A 56 7.32 -1.08 1.64
C ALA A 56 6.60 -1.73 0.44
N ALA A 57 5.27 -1.63 0.37
CA ALA A 57 4.48 -2.15 -0.74
C ALA A 57 4.84 -1.48 -2.08
N LEU A 58 5.08 -0.16 -2.08
CA LEU A 58 5.52 0.56 -3.28
C LEU A 58 6.91 0.13 -3.74
N GLN A 59 7.82 -0.16 -2.81
CA GLN A 59 9.18 -0.62 -3.11
C GLN A 59 9.22 -2.03 -3.70
N GLU A 60 8.25 -2.89 -3.37
CA GLU A 60 8.09 -4.20 -4.03
C GLU A 60 7.76 -4.05 -5.53
N ALA A 61 6.97 -3.04 -5.89
CA ALA A 61 6.63 -2.76 -7.28
C ALA A 61 7.74 -1.97 -8.01
N ALA A 62 8.40 -1.04 -7.31
CA ALA A 62 9.48 -0.21 -7.84
C ALA A 62 10.43 0.27 -6.72
N PRO A 63 11.65 -0.28 -6.60
CA PRO A 63 12.53 -0.07 -5.44
C PRO A 63 12.90 1.39 -5.12
N ALA A 64 12.87 2.28 -6.12
CA ALA A 64 13.22 3.69 -5.95
C ALA A 64 12.11 4.52 -5.29
N ILE A 65 10.86 4.04 -5.29
CA ILE A 65 9.72 4.83 -4.76
C ILE A 65 9.82 4.94 -3.24
N GLY A 66 9.66 6.16 -2.72
CA GLY A 66 9.55 6.39 -1.28
C GLY A 66 10.84 6.24 -0.48
N SER A 67 12.02 6.23 -1.13
CA SER A 67 13.32 6.11 -0.44
C SER A 67 13.52 7.19 0.65
N GLU A 68 13.26 8.46 0.34
CA GLU A 68 13.36 9.55 1.34
C GLU A 68 12.36 9.37 2.50
N ALA A 69 11.13 8.96 2.19
CA ALA A 69 10.12 8.68 3.21
C ALA A 69 10.56 7.52 4.11
N ALA A 70 11.16 6.46 3.56
CA ALA A 70 11.73 5.36 4.34
C ALA A 70 12.83 5.82 5.30
N HIS A 71 13.72 6.71 4.83
CA HIS A 71 14.78 7.28 5.67
C HIS A 71 14.21 8.12 6.82
N LEU A 72 13.22 8.99 6.55
CA LEU A 72 12.56 9.80 7.58
C LEU A 72 11.81 8.96 8.62
N LEU A 73 11.14 7.89 8.17
CA LEU A 73 10.44 6.94 9.04
C LEU A 73 11.41 6.10 9.90
N ALA A 74 12.63 5.85 9.41
CA ALA A 74 13.68 5.17 10.18
C ALA A 74 14.34 6.10 11.21
N ALA A 75 14.59 7.35 10.85
CA ALA A 75 15.26 8.34 11.70
C ALA A 75 14.44 8.68 12.97
N THR A 76 13.11 8.67 12.88
CA THR A 76 12.20 8.93 14.02
C THR A 76 12.22 7.86 15.13
N ARG A 77 12.99 6.78 14.96
CA ARG A 77 13.15 5.70 15.96
C ARG A 77 14.36 5.88 16.88
N GLN A 78 15.29 6.78 16.58
CA GLN A 78 16.51 6.98 17.37
C GLN A 78 16.28 8.01 18.48
N VAL A 79 15.63 7.61 19.58
CA VAL A 79 15.86 8.26 20.88
C VAL A 79 16.99 7.48 21.54
N PRO A 80 18.16 8.09 21.81
CA PRO A 80 19.25 7.41 22.51
C PRO A 80 18.80 6.97 23.91
N PRO A 81 19.22 5.79 24.42
CA PRO A 81 19.03 5.48 25.82
C PRO A 81 19.77 6.52 26.67
N GLU A 82 19.04 7.19 27.56
CA GLU A 82 19.61 8.07 28.58
C GLU A 82 20.58 7.24 29.44
N SER A 83 21.84 7.70 29.55
CA SER A 83 22.87 7.10 30.39
C SER A 83 22.80 7.62 31.82
#